data_AF-A0A1G0XK09-F1
#
_entry.id   AF-A0A1G0XK09-F1
#
_cell.length_a   1.000
_cell.length_b   1.000
_cell.length_c   1.000
_cell.angle_alpha   90.00
_cell.angle_beta   90.00
_cell.angle_gamma   90.00
#
_symmetry.space_group_name_H-M   'P 1'
#
loop_
_entity.id
_entity.type
_entity.pdbx_description
1 polymer ?
#
loop_
_entity_poly.entity_id
_entity_poly.type
_entity_poly.pdbx_seq_one_letter_code
_entity_poly.pdbx_strand_id
1 'polypeptide(L)'
;MKSLKSIPSILLIYLLIQNATFATQVKLKNGKVLEGTINGLIVQKEETKKSPSEKDPKKVVYNASYYLTNGEEIGLIDEQGVHKNSNKVVIINCSQEETPLNDLDVVETGINAPESPFSVSYTEAGGTVVRIGGRSSNPTSVSKDTLLGVYRADPKTGKGQIILEIEIVTEKGLVKVPIKSIVEFK
;
A
#
# COMPACT_ATOMS: atom_id res chain seq x y z
N MET A 1 -19.89 23.04 51.51
CA MET A 1 -18.73 22.37 50.87
C MET A 1 -19.27 21.20 50.05
N LYS A 2 -19.18 21.25 48.71
CA LYS A 2 -19.70 20.20 47.82
C LYS A 2 -18.57 19.22 47.50
N SER A 3 -18.81 17.94 47.82
CA SER A 3 -17.95 16.80 47.50
C SER A 3 -17.75 16.68 45.98
N LEU A 4 -16.50 16.74 45.52
CA LEU A 4 -16.15 16.34 44.16
C LEU A 4 -16.18 14.82 44.09
N LYS A 5 -17.19 14.29 43.39
CA LYS A 5 -17.24 12.88 42.99
C LYS A 5 -16.08 12.61 42.05
N SER A 6 -15.18 11.72 42.45
CA SER A 6 -14.15 11.14 41.59
C SER A 6 -14.83 10.47 40.39
N ILE A 7 -14.65 11.03 39.19
CA ILE A 7 -15.02 10.34 37.95
C ILE A 7 -14.05 9.16 37.81
N PRO A 8 -14.55 7.94 37.60
CA PRO A 8 -13.72 6.75 37.67
C PRO A 8 -12.79 6.72 36.46
N SER A 9 -11.48 6.75 36.71
CA SER A 9 -10.39 6.52 35.75
C SER A 9 -10.49 5.19 34.98
N ILE A 10 -11.46 4.35 35.33
CA ILE A 10 -11.75 3.05 34.71
C ILE A 10 -12.39 3.22 33.33
N LEU A 11 -13.17 4.29 33.09
CA LEU A 11 -13.82 4.50 31.78
C LEU A 11 -12.81 4.88 30.68
N LEU A 12 -11.70 5.52 31.07
CA LEU A 12 -10.62 5.92 30.13
C LEU A 12 -9.74 4.71 29.72
N ILE A 13 -9.61 3.72 30.59
CA ILE A 13 -8.84 2.50 30.35
C ILE A 13 -9.60 1.54 29.42
N TYR A 14 -10.93 1.48 29.51
CA TYR A 14 -11.74 0.67 28.60
C TYR A 14 -11.74 1.18 27.14
N LEU A 15 -11.49 2.47 26.90
CA LEU A 15 -11.34 3.05 25.56
C LEU A 15 -9.97 2.73 24.92
N LEU A 16 -8.97 2.35 25.71
CA LEU A 16 -7.64 1.97 25.23
C LEU A 16 -7.50 0.47 24.92
N ILE A 17 -8.35 -0.38 25.52
CA ILE A 17 -8.20 -1.85 25.45
C ILE A 17 -9.05 -2.49 24.33
N GLN A 18 -9.93 -1.74 23.66
CA GLN A 18 -10.80 -2.32 22.61
C GLN A 18 -10.18 -2.44 21.20
N ASN A 19 -8.97 -1.94 20.97
CA ASN A 19 -8.25 -2.21 19.72
C ASN A 19 -6.96 -2.96 20.03
N ALA A 20 -7.08 -4.25 20.31
CA ALA A 20 -6.02 -5.18 19.93
C ALA A 20 -5.99 -5.28 18.39
N THR A 21 -5.83 -4.14 17.70
CA THR A 21 -5.29 -4.10 16.35
C THR A 21 -3.90 -4.67 16.47
N PHE A 22 -3.68 -5.87 15.92
CA PHE A 22 -2.36 -6.48 15.83
C PHE A 22 -1.39 -5.43 15.31
N ALA A 23 -0.43 -5.02 16.14
CA ALA A 23 0.57 -4.05 15.75
C ALA A 23 1.32 -4.63 14.54
N THR A 24 1.37 -3.86 13.46
CA THR A 24 2.16 -4.21 12.28
C THR A 24 3.62 -4.30 12.68
N GLN A 25 4.28 -5.38 12.27
CA GLN A 25 5.71 -5.55 12.45
C GLN A 25 6.43 -5.14 11.16
N VAL A 26 7.44 -4.28 11.26
CA VAL A 26 8.26 -3.87 10.10
C VAL A 26 9.72 -4.18 10.39
N LYS A 27 10.31 -5.08 9.59
CA LYS A 27 11.71 -5.47 9.71
C LYS A 27 12.61 -4.52 8.93
N LEU A 28 13.61 -3.98 9.61
CA LEU A 28 14.60 -3.05 9.03
C LEU A 28 15.88 -3.79 8.61
N LYS A 29 16.65 -3.22 7.68
CA LYS A 29 17.93 -3.78 7.20
C LYS A 29 18.97 -4.02 8.31
N ASN A 30 18.89 -3.26 9.40
CA ASN A 30 19.77 -3.43 10.56
C ASN A 30 19.31 -4.54 11.52
N GLY A 31 18.29 -5.32 11.16
CA GLY A 31 17.73 -6.41 11.96
C GLY A 31 16.73 -5.97 13.04
N LYS A 32 16.53 -4.66 13.24
CA LYS A 32 15.52 -4.15 14.17
C LYS A 32 14.12 -4.40 13.64
N VAL A 33 13.19 -4.77 14.52
CA VAL A 33 11.76 -4.80 14.24
C VAL A 33 11.10 -3.60 14.89
N LEU A 34 10.26 -2.89 14.14
CA LEU A 34 9.37 -1.86 14.65
C LEU A 34 7.95 -2.40 14.72
N GLU A 35 7.27 -2.11 15.83
CA GLU A 35 5.89 -2.52 16.06
C GLU A 35 5.01 -1.26 16.18
N GLY A 36 3.91 -1.23 15.45
CA GLY A 36 2.95 -0.13 15.50
C GLY A 36 1.94 -0.17 14.37
N THR A 37 1.14 0.88 14.22
CA THR A 37 0.16 0.98 13.12
C THR A 37 0.73 1.79 11.97
N ILE A 38 0.59 1.28 10.75
CA ILE A 38 0.96 2.01 9.53
C ILE A 38 -0.24 2.83 9.04
N ASN A 39 -0.01 4.13 8.78
CA ASN A 39 -1.03 5.00 8.19
C ASN A 39 -0.81 5.18 6.69
N GLY A 40 -1.89 5.04 5.92
CA GLY A 40 -1.95 5.30 4.48
C GLY A 40 -2.01 4.04 3.63
N LEU A 41 -1.99 4.24 2.31
CA LEU A 41 -2.11 3.17 1.33
C LEU A 41 -0.72 2.74 0.86
N ILE A 42 -0.29 1.55 1.26
CA ILE A 42 0.98 0.97 0.82
C ILE A 42 0.85 0.51 -0.63
N VAL A 43 1.85 0.88 -1.43
CA VAL A 43 1.95 0.54 -2.86
C VAL A 43 3.12 -0.42 -3.04
N GLN A 44 2.81 -1.61 -3.53
CA GLN A 44 3.81 -2.56 -4.04
C GLN A 44 3.68 -2.69 -5.56
N LYS A 45 4.79 -3.02 -6.23
CA LYS A 45 4.87 -3.15 -7.68
C LYS A 45 5.62 -4.41 -8.07
N GLU A 46 5.02 -5.20 -8.97
CA GLU A 46 5.70 -6.28 -9.68
C GLU A 46 6.75 -5.72 -10.65
N GLU A 47 7.76 -6.53 -10.97
CA GLU A 47 8.72 -6.18 -12.02
C GLU A 47 7.97 -5.83 -13.33
N THR A 48 8.35 -4.69 -13.92
CA THR A 48 7.77 -4.24 -15.19
C THR A 48 8.24 -5.15 -16.31
N LYS A 49 7.31 -5.90 -16.90
CA LYS A 49 7.56 -6.76 -18.05
C LYS A 49 7.55 -5.92 -19.32
N LYS A 50 8.52 -6.17 -20.20
CA LYS A 50 8.60 -5.56 -21.53
C LYS A 50 8.39 -6.63 -22.58
N SER A 51 7.49 -6.40 -23.51
CA SER A 51 7.24 -7.28 -24.65
C SER A 51 7.07 -6.46 -25.93
N PRO A 52 7.32 -7.02 -27.12
CA PRO A 52 6.92 -6.38 -28.37
C PRO A 52 5.39 -6.18 -28.41
N SER A 53 4.91 -5.12 -29.08
CA SER A 53 3.47 -4.96 -29.33
C SER A 53 2.98 -5.98 -30.35
N GLU A 54 1.79 -6.51 -30.12
CA GLU A 54 1.11 -7.42 -31.06
C GLU A 54 0.70 -6.69 -32.35
N LYS A 55 0.42 -5.38 -32.27
CA LYS A 55 0.02 -4.56 -33.42
C LYS A 55 1.22 -4.12 -34.25
N ASP A 56 2.33 -3.78 -33.59
CA ASP A 56 3.59 -3.39 -34.22
C ASP A 56 4.78 -3.94 -33.42
N PRO A 57 5.44 -5.03 -33.87
CA PRO A 57 6.57 -5.63 -33.17
C PRO A 57 7.79 -4.72 -32.96
N LYS A 58 7.85 -3.55 -33.62
CA LYS A 58 8.91 -2.55 -33.38
C LYS A 58 8.65 -1.71 -32.12
N LYS A 59 7.42 -1.71 -31.63
CA LYS A 59 7.02 -0.99 -30.41
C LYS A 59 7.15 -1.90 -29.19
N VAL A 60 7.47 -1.29 -28.06
CA VAL A 60 7.57 -1.98 -26.76
C VAL A 60 6.29 -1.71 -25.98
N VAL A 61 5.74 -2.76 -25.37
CA VAL A 61 4.65 -2.70 -24.39
C VAL A 61 5.23 -2.92 -23.01
N TYR A 62 4.91 -2.01 -22.09
CA TYR A 62 5.25 -2.09 -20.69
C TYR A 62 4.02 -2.57 -19.91
N ASN A 63 4.17 -3.70 -19.21
CA ASN A 63 3.13 -4.28 -18.38
C ASN A 63 3.60 -4.34 -16.92
N ALA A 64 2.76 -3.91 -15.99
CA ALA A 64 3.03 -4.04 -14.56
C ALA A 64 1.75 -4.22 -13.75
N SER A 65 1.88 -4.93 -12.64
CA SER A 65 0.85 -5.10 -11.62
C SER A 65 1.25 -4.32 -10.37
N TYR A 66 0.30 -3.62 -9.77
CA TYR A 66 0.48 -2.92 -8.50
C TYR A 66 -0.49 -3.47 -7.49
N TYR A 67 -0.02 -3.65 -6.26
CA TYR A 67 -0.84 -4.10 -5.15
C TYR A 67 -1.00 -2.96 -4.16
N LEU A 68 -2.26 -2.69 -3.82
CA LEU A 68 -2.63 -1.65 -2.89
C LEU A 68 -3.11 -2.29 -1.59
N THR A 69 -2.53 -1.87 -0.48
CA THR A 69 -2.86 -2.40 0.85
C THR A 69 -2.96 -1.27 1.85
N ASN A 70 -4.10 -1.15 2.53
CA ASN A 70 -4.23 -0.20 3.63
C ASN A 70 -3.27 -0.59 4.76
N GLY A 71 -2.53 0.37 5.31
CA GLY A 71 -1.52 0.10 6.33
C GLY A 71 -2.08 -0.60 7.58
N GLU A 72 -3.30 -0.27 7.96
CA GLU A 72 -4.06 -0.90 9.05
C GLU A 72 -4.42 -2.38 8.79
N GLU A 73 -4.37 -2.84 7.54
CA GLU A 73 -4.59 -4.24 7.17
C GLU A 73 -3.28 -5.07 7.17
N ILE A 74 -2.12 -4.45 7.42
CA ILE A 74 -0.80 -5.11 7.36
C ILE A 74 -0.44 -5.70 8.72
N GLY A 75 -0.07 -6.98 8.73
CA GLY A 75 0.46 -7.66 9.91
C GLY A 75 1.99 -7.63 9.98
N LEU A 76 2.67 -7.78 8.84
CA LEU A 76 4.13 -7.89 8.78
C LEU A 76 4.68 -7.34 7.46
N ILE A 77 5.84 -6.70 7.52
CA ILE A 77 6.70 -6.39 6.38
C ILE A 77 8.10 -6.97 6.66
N ASP A 78 8.50 -7.95 5.86
CA ASP A 78 9.78 -8.66 5.99
C ASP A 78 10.40 -9.01 4.64
N GLU A 79 11.44 -9.85 4.61
CA GLU A 79 12.12 -10.26 3.38
C GLU A 79 11.23 -11.04 2.40
N GLN A 80 10.05 -11.51 2.80
CA GLN A 80 9.12 -12.21 1.92
C GLN A 80 8.08 -11.27 1.29
N GLY A 81 7.95 -10.05 1.82
CA GLY A 81 7.09 -9.00 1.29
C GLY A 81 6.17 -8.39 2.34
N VAL A 82 5.02 -7.91 1.89
CA VAL A 82 3.96 -7.35 2.75
C VAL A 82 2.90 -8.41 3.01
N HIS A 83 2.67 -8.71 4.28
CA HIS A 83 1.72 -9.71 4.75
C HIS A 83 0.51 -9.02 5.36
N LYS A 84 -0.67 -9.43 4.91
CA LYS A 84 -1.93 -8.81 5.32
C LYS A 84 -2.64 -9.68 6.35
N ASN A 85 -3.29 -9.03 7.31
CA ASN A 85 -4.27 -9.65 8.20
C ASN A 85 -5.63 -9.84 7.52
N SER A 86 -5.81 -9.23 6.34
CA SER A 86 -7.02 -9.23 5.54
C SER A 86 -6.85 -10.11 4.29
N ASN A 87 -7.94 -10.76 3.88
CA ASN A 87 -8.00 -11.50 2.62
C ASN A 87 -8.34 -10.60 1.41
N LYS A 88 -8.57 -9.30 1.63
CA LYS A 88 -8.85 -8.36 0.56
C LYS A 88 -7.57 -8.03 -0.20
N VAL A 89 -7.65 -8.08 -1.53
CA VAL A 89 -6.57 -7.65 -2.41
C VAL A 89 -7.14 -6.67 -3.42
N VAL A 90 -6.46 -5.54 -3.57
CA VAL A 90 -6.69 -4.59 -4.65
C VAL A 90 -5.47 -4.62 -5.55
N ILE A 91 -5.71 -4.92 -6.83
CA ILE A 91 -4.68 -5.01 -7.86
C ILE A 91 -4.99 -3.97 -8.94
N ILE A 92 -3.98 -3.22 -9.36
CA ILE A 92 -4.02 -2.36 -10.53
C ILE A 92 -3.11 -2.98 -11.58
N ASN A 93 -3.68 -3.39 -12.71
CA ASN A 93 -2.92 -3.86 -13.86
C ASN A 93 -2.84 -2.74 -14.89
N CYS A 94 -1.65 -2.51 -15.42
CA CYS A 94 -1.43 -1.51 -16.45
C CYS A 94 -0.67 -2.08 -17.65
N SER A 95 -1.06 -1.63 -18.84
CA SER A 95 -0.39 -1.90 -20.11
C SER A 95 -0.27 -0.61 -20.92
N GLN A 96 0.95 -0.24 -21.32
CA GLN A 96 1.22 0.99 -22.08
C GLN A 96 2.23 0.74 -23.19
N GLU A 97 1.98 1.28 -24.38
CA GLU A 97 2.91 1.20 -25.50
C GLU A 97 3.88 2.40 -25.51
N GLU A 98 5.12 2.14 -25.94
CA GLU A 98 6.21 3.09 -26.25
C GLU A 98 6.77 3.90 -25.08
N THR A 99 5.91 4.43 -24.21
CA THR A 99 6.31 5.25 -23.07
C THR A 99 6.45 4.37 -21.83
N PRO A 100 7.57 4.45 -21.09
CA PRO A 100 7.69 3.77 -19.80
C PRO A 100 6.58 4.17 -18.82
N LEU A 101 6.20 3.24 -17.94
CA LEU A 101 5.16 3.50 -16.93
C LEU A 101 5.61 4.58 -15.95
N ASN A 102 4.73 5.54 -15.68
CA ASN A 102 4.84 6.46 -14.54
C ASN A 102 4.02 5.88 -13.38
N ASP A 103 4.72 5.43 -12.33
CA ASP A 103 4.10 4.73 -11.21
C ASP A 103 3.01 5.55 -10.52
N LEU A 104 3.19 6.88 -10.39
CA LEU A 104 2.20 7.75 -9.76
C LEU A 104 0.93 7.84 -10.61
N ASP A 105 1.07 8.10 -11.91
CA ASP A 105 -0.06 8.21 -12.84
C ASP A 105 -0.87 6.90 -12.90
N VAL A 106 -0.18 5.75 -12.96
CA VAL A 106 -0.86 4.43 -12.94
C VAL A 106 -1.62 4.21 -11.64
N VAL A 107 -1.01 4.53 -10.49
CA VAL A 107 -1.64 4.35 -9.17
C VAL A 107 -2.82 5.30 -8.99
N GLU A 108 -2.68 6.57 -9.35
CA GLU A 108 -3.77 7.56 -9.28
C GLU A 108 -4.93 7.17 -10.18
N THR A 109 -4.64 6.83 -11.44
CA THR A 109 -5.64 6.35 -12.40
C THR A 109 -6.34 5.11 -11.84
N GLY A 110 -5.59 4.14 -11.34
CA GLY A 110 -6.15 2.89 -10.82
C GLY A 110 -6.94 3.05 -9.52
N ILE A 111 -6.58 3.96 -8.62
CA ILE A 111 -7.35 4.25 -7.40
C ILE A 111 -8.70 4.89 -7.75
N ASN A 112 -8.73 5.74 -8.76
CA ASN A 112 -9.94 6.42 -9.22
C ASN A 112 -10.76 5.57 -10.20
N ALA A 113 -10.19 4.51 -10.76
CA ALA A 113 -10.87 3.57 -11.65
C ALA A 113 -11.95 2.77 -10.90
N PRO A 114 -13.09 2.47 -11.56
CA PRO A 114 -14.09 1.57 -11.01
C PRO A 114 -13.48 0.18 -10.78
N GLU A 115 -13.82 -0.44 -9.65
CA GLU A 115 -13.37 -1.77 -9.30
C GLU A 115 -14.15 -2.82 -10.12
N SER A 116 -13.59 -3.22 -11.26
CA SER A 116 -14.18 -4.18 -12.19
C SER A 116 -13.14 -4.71 -13.17
N PRO A 117 -13.04 -6.03 -13.40
CA PRO A 117 -12.12 -6.58 -14.39
C PRO A 117 -12.50 -6.22 -15.84
N PHE A 118 -13.71 -5.67 -16.06
CA PHE A 118 -14.22 -5.30 -17.39
C PHE A 118 -14.16 -3.80 -17.67
N SER A 119 -13.74 -2.99 -16.68
CA SER A 119 -13.66 -1.55 -16.83
C SER A 119 -12.22 -1.11 -17.03
N VAL A 120 -12.00 -0.31 -18.08
CA VAL A 120 -10.68 0.22 -18.43
C VAL A 120 -10.68 1.72 -18.19
N SER A 121 -9.66 2.19 -17.46
CA SER A 121 -9.29 3.60 -17.37
C SER A 121 -7.98 3.82 -18.12
N TYR A 122 -7.59 5.08 -18.31
CA TYR A 122 -6.43 5.41 -19.13
C TYR A 122 -5.48 6.35 -18.37
N THR A 123 -4.19 6.05 -18.42
CA THR A 123 -3.12 6.93 -17.94
C THR A 123 -3.02 8.19 -18.80
N GLU A 124 -2.28 9.21 -18.35
CA GLU A 124 -2.04 10.42 -19.14
C GLU A 124 -1.37 10.12 -20.48
N ALA A 125 -0.49 9.12 -20.52
CA ALA A 125 0.19 8.65 -21.73
C ALA A 125 -0.63 7.65 -22.56
N GLY A 126 -1.90 7.43 -22.23
CA GLY A 126 -2.81 6.58 -23.01
C GLY A 126 -2.67 5.08 -22.77
N GLY A 127 -1.92 4.67 -21.74
CA GLY A 127 -1.88 3.29 -21.27
C GLY A 127 -3.22 2.87 -20.65
N THR A 128 -3.56 1.59 -20.76
CA THR A 128 -4.77 1.03 -20.15
C THR A 128 -4.51 0.66 -18.70
N VAL A 129 -5.51 0.88 -17.84
CA VAL A 129 -5.48 0.57 -16.42
C VAL A 129 -6.77 -0.17 -16.04
N VAL A 130 -6.63 -1.32 -15.40
CA VAL A 130 -7.75 -2.12 -14.88
C VAL A 130 -7.57 -2.30 -13.38
N ARG A 131 -8.60 -1.98 -12.60
CA ARG A 131 -8.62 -2.19 -11.15
C ARG A 131 -9.43 -3.44 -10.83
N ILE A 132 -8.79 -4.39 -10.17
CA ILE A 132 -9.39 -5.66 -9.74
C ILE A 132 -9.43 -5.70 -8.23
N GLY A 133 -10.63 -5.84 -7.67
CA GLY A 133 -10.84 -6.18 -6.27
C GLY A 133 -11.16 -7.66 -6.12
N GLY A 134 -10.54 -8.31 -5.15
CA GLY A 134 -10.77 -9.73 -4.89
C GLY A 134 -10.69 -10.10 -3.42
N ARG A 135 -11.23 -11.27 -3.10
CA ARG A 135 -10.94 -11.99 -1.86
C ARG A 135 -10.02 -13.15 -2.21
N SER A 136 -8.81 -13.15 -1.69
CA SER A 136 -7.96 -14.34 -1.77
C SER A 136 -8.42 -15.38 -0.77
N SER A 137 -8.34 -16.65 -1.13
CA SER A 137 -8.71 -17.78 -0.28
C SER A 137 -7.76 -17.97 0.90
N ASN A 138 -6.54 -17.41 0.81
CA ASN A 138 -5.56 -17.36 1.90
C ASN A 138 -5.17 -15.90 2.18
N PRO A 139 -4.90 -15.49 3.43
CA PRO A 139 -4.21 -14.23 3.71
C PRO A 139 -2.89 -14.27 2.93
N THR A 140 -2.86 -13.54 1.83
CA THR A 140 -1.83 -13.71 0.81
C THR A 140 -0.72 -12.77 1.18
N SER A 141 0.46 -13.32 1.46
CA SER A 141 1.67 -12.55 1.27
C SER A 141 1.61 -12.05 -0.18
N VAL A 142 1.55 -10.73 -0.36
CA VAL A 142 1.84 -10.14 -1.67
C VAL A 142 3.35 -10.21 -1.76
N SER A 143 3.78 -11.41 -2.16
CA SER A 143 5.13 -11.90 -2.00
C SER A 143 5.96 -11.46 -3.20
N LYS A 144 7.17 -10.96 -2.92
CA LYS A 144 8.24 -10.60 -3.87
C LYS A 144 8.13 -9.27 -4.64
N ASP A 145 7.09 -8.47 -4.38
CA ASP A 145 6.88 -7.21 -5.11
C ASP A 145 7.58 -6.03 -4.50
N THR A 146 8.26 -5.21 -5.30
CA THR A 146 8.99 -4.03 -4.79
C THR A 146 8.07 -3.08 -4.04
N LEU A 147 8.42 -2.76 -2.80
CA LEU A 147 7.73 -1.74 -2.01
C LEU A 147 8.07 -0.35 -2.57
N LEU A 148 7.11 0.31 -3.20
CA LEU A 148 7.32 1.65 -3.77
C LEU A 148 7.22 2.74 -2.72
N GLY A 149 6.25 2.65 -1.83
CA GLY A 149 6.01 3.67 -0.80
C GLY A 149 4.57 3.72 -0.32
N VAL A 150 4.20 4.87 0.24
CA VAL A 150 2.85 5.17 0.71
C VAL A 150 2.21 6.18 -0.23
N TYR A 151 1.11 5.81 -0.87
CA TYR A 151 0.28 6.75 -1.61
C TYR A 151 -0.50 7.65 -0.64
N ARG A 152 -0.44 8.97 -0.86
CA ARG A 152 -1.29 9.95 -0.19
C ARG A 152 -1.88 10.91 -1.21
N ALA A 153 -3.21 11.05 -1.18
CA ALA A 153 -3.87 12.13 -1.87
C ALA A 153 -3.63 13.46 -1.13
N ASP A 154 -3.28 14.51 -1.87
CA ASP A 154 -3.33 15.88 -1.37
C ASP A 154 -4.80 16.33 -1.35
N PRO A 155 -5.39 16.57 -0.16
CA PRO A 155 -6.79 16.94 -0.04
C PRO A 155 -7.12 18.31 -0.66
N LYS A 156 -6.11 19.15 -0.97
CA LYS A 156 -6.32 20.48 -1.56
C LYS A 156 -6.29 20.45 -3.09
N THR A 157 -5.38 19.67 -3.67
CA THR A 157 -5.17 19.64 -5.11
C THR A 157 -5.85 18.44 -5.78
N GLY A 158 -6.27 17.44 -5.00
CA GLY A 158 -6.79 16.18 -5.51
C GLY A 158 -5.73 15.28 -6.17
N LYS A 159 -4.50 15.79 -6.32
CA LYS A 159 -3.35 15.03 -6.85
C LYS A 159 -2.75 14.20 -5.72
N GLY A 160 -2.23 13.04 -6.07
CA GLY A 160 -1.53 12.16 -5.16
C GLY A 160 -0.02 12.31 -5.20
N GLN A 161 0.62 11.58 -4.30
CA GLN A 161 2.06 11.39 -4.26
C GLN A 161 2.38 10.02 -3.68
N ILE A 162 3.45 9.39 -4.19
CA ILE A 162 4.05 8.20 -3.57
C ILE A 162 5.20 8.66 -2.68
N ILE A 163 5.00 8.57 -1.37
CA ILE A 163 5.97 8.97 -0.36
C ILE A 163 6.90 7.80 -0.07
N LEU A 164 8.21 8.01 -0.19
CA LEU A 164 9.25 7.00 0.03
C LEU A 164 9.58 6.78 1.53
N GLU A 165 8.57 6.94 2.39
CA GLU A 165 8.66 6.81 3.84
C GLU A 165 7.34 6.27 4.38
N ILE A 166 7.43 5.34 5.33
CA ILE A 166 6.29 4.84 6.10
C ILE A 166 6.24 5.55 7.44
N GLU A 167 5.05 6.03 7.79
CA GLU A 167 4.74 6.56 9.11
C GLU A 167 4.13 5.44 9.97
N ILE A 168 4.86 5.06 11.03
CA ILE A 168 4.47 4.02 11.98
C ILE A 168 4.17 4.67 13.32
N VAL A 169 2.93 4.56 13.79
CA VAL A 169 2.53 5.01 15.12
C VAL A 169 2.87 3.91 16.12
N THR A 170 3.88 4.17 16.96
CA THR A 170 4.34 3.26 18.01
C THR A 170 3.86 3.74 19.38
N GLU A 171 4.03 2.92 20.43
CA GLU A 171 3.76 3.34 21.81
C GLU A 171 4.58 4.57 22.25
N LYS A 172 5.76 4.77 21.63
CA LYS A 172 6.66 5.89 21.93
C LYS A 172 6.37 7.13 21.07
N GLY A 173 5.37 7.06 20.19
CA GLY A 173 5.02 8.11 19.25
C GLY A 173 5.25 7.72 17.78
N LEU A 174 5.15 8.72 16.92
CA LEU A 174 5.28 8.56 15.47
C LEU A 174 6.73 8.36 15.06
N VAL A 175 7.00 7.28 14.32
CA VAL A 175 8.30 6.98 13.72
C VAL A 175 8.18 7.02 12.22
N LYS A 176 9.14 7.69 11.58
CA LYS A 176 9.26 7.84 10.14
C LYS A 176 10.35 6.92 9.62
N VAL A 177 9.99 5.98 8.76
CA VAL A 177 10.87 4.92 8.27
C VAL A 177 11.03 5.04 6.76
N PRO A 178 12.20 5.47 6.25
CA PRO A 178 12.47 5.48 4.82
C PRO A 178 12.33 4.08 4.23
N ILE A 179 11.69 3.93 3.06
CA ILE A 179 11.49 2.62 2.41
C ILE A 179 12.82 1.90 2.20
N LYS A 180 13.88 2.63 1.81
CA LYS A 180 15.24 2.10 1.64
C LYS A 180 15.87 1.48 2.90
N SER A 181 15.31 1.74 4.09
CA SER A 181 15.77 1.20 5.37
C SER A 181 15.04 -0.09 5.79
N ILE A 182 13.93 -0.41 5.13
CA ILE A 182 13.20 -1.67 5.28
C ILE A 182 13.97 -2.76 4.54
N VAL A 183 13.90 -4.00 5.02
CA VAL A 183 14.54 -5.14 4.36
C VAL A 183 14.12 -5.25 2.88
N GLU A 184 15.05 -5.67 2.04
CA GLU A 184 14.75 -5.99 0.64
C GLU A 184 13.99 -7.31 0.55
N PHE A 185 13.05 -7.39 -0.39
CA PHE A 185 12.27 -8.59 -0.60
C PHE A 185 13.07 -9.58 -1.47
N LYS A 186 12.90 -10.88 -1.22
CA LYS A 186 13.64 -12.00 -1.85
C LYS A 186 12.83 -12.74 -2.92
#